data_AF-A0A658R107-F1
#
_entry.id   AF-A0A658R107-F1
#
_cell.length_a   1.000
_cell.length_b   1.000
_cell.length_c   1.000
_cell.angle_alpha   90.00
_cell.angle_beta   90.00
_cell.angle_gamma   90.00
#
_symmetry.space_group_name_H-M   'P 1'
#
loop_
_entity.id
_entity.type
_entity.pdbx_description
1 polymer ?
#
loop_
_entity_poly.entity_id
_entity_poly.type
_entity_poly.pdbx_seq_one_letter_code
_entity_poly.pdbx_strand_id
1 'polypeptide(L)'
;MTQLSEDCRKHLYRMILEFPGKQTVFMLAANRNDAWRIALRGVCAVYNVSTDVVSLYGLHSCTELVGFGRSRDEDLRIFEMAWSDDDVTEWVSSPLFLTGDPTVISRWVELQATLQIDATAATARTSL
;
A
#
# COMPACT_ATOMS: atom_id res chain seq x y z
N MET A 1 -4.75 -10.50 15.62
CA MET A 1 -4.68 -9.50 14.54
C MET A 1 -3.41 -8.72 14.75
N THR A 2 -2.52 -8.73 13.77
CA THR A 2 -1.31 -7.90 13.83
C THR A 2 -1.70 -6.43 13.68
N GLN A 3 -0.94 -5.53 14.28
CA GLN A 3 -1.12 -4.08 14.12
C GLN A 3 0.12 -3.52 13.45
N LEU A 4 -0.02 -2.37 12.78
CA LEU A 4 1.14 -1.62 12.31
C LEU A 4 2.02 -1.22 13.50
N SER A 5 3.33 -1.40 13.34
CA SER A 5 4.32 -0.95 14.31
C SER A 5 4.24 0.56 14.50
N GLU A 6 4.74 1.05 15.63
CA GLU A 6 4.85 2.50 15.82
C GLU A 6 5.73 3.17 14.76
N ASP A 7 6.74 2.46 14.26
CA ASP A 7 7.64 2.96 13.23
C ASP A 7 6.88 3.16 11.91
N CYS A 8 6.06 2.18 11.51
CA CYS A 8 5.13 2.35 10.39
C CYS A 8 4.18 3.53 10.60
N ARG A 9 3.56 3.66 11.78
CA ARG A 9 2.61 4.76 12.05
C ARG A 9 3.25 6.15 11.91
N LYS A 10 4.53 6.29 12.24
CA LYS A 10 5.25 7.57 12.23
C LYS A 10 5.97 7.84 10.89
N HIS A 11 6.49 6.81 10.25
CA HIS A 11 7.48 6.94 9.18
C HIS A 11 7.09 6.24 7.88
N LEU A 12 5.95 5.53 7.80
CA LEU A 12 5.51 4.90 6.56
C LEU A 12 5.01 5.95 5.56
N TYR A 13 5.45 5.79 4.33
CA TYR A 13 4.94 6.47 3.16
C TYR A 13 4.50 5.46 2.10
N ARG A 14 3.55 5.90 1.27
CA ARG A 14 3.05 5.18 0.10
C ARG A 14 3.18 6.06 -1.15
N MET A 15 3.53 5.45 -2.27
CA MET A 15 3.53 6.05 -3.60
C MET A 15 2.95 5.09 -4.63
N ILE A 16 2.54 5.61 -5.78
CA ILE A 16 2.19 4.80 -6.95
C ILE A 16 3.34 4.87 -7.95
N LEU A 17 3.82 3.71 -8.36
CA LEU A 17 4.70 3.52 -9.50
C LEU A 17 3.83 3.31 -10.74
N GLU A 18 3.97 4.17 -11.74
CA GLU A 18 3.29 4.01 -13.04
C GLU A 18 4.16 3.22 -14.02
N PHE A 19 5.47 3.50 -14.02
CA PHE A 19 6.46 2.88 -14.91
C PHE A 19 7.77 2.65 -14.13
N PRO A 20 8.43 1.49 -14.26
CA PRO A 20 8.27 0.46 -15.30
C PRO A 20 7.21 -0.64 -15.03
N GLY A 21 6.56 -0.61 -13.87
CA GLY A 21 5.48 -1.55 -13.56
C GLY A 21 4.47 -0.90 -12.63
N LYS A 22 3.18 -1.03 -12.95
CA LYS A 22 2.13 -0.41 -12.13
C LYS A 22 2.05 -1.10 -10.77
N GLN A 23 2.56 -0.45 -9.72
CA GLN A 23 2.62 -1.00 -8.36
C GLN A 23 2.42 0.07 -7.30
N THR A 24 2.04 -0.35 -6.11
CA THR A 24 2.02 0.53 -4.93
C THR A 24 3.30 0.34 -4.14
N VAL A 25 4.08 1.39 -3.94
CA VAL A 25 5.36 1.32 -3.24
C VAL A 25 5.18 1.78 -1.80
N PHE A 26 5.67 1.00 -0.85
CA PHE A 26 5.71 1.34 0.57
C PHE A 26 7.15 1.49 1.03
N MET A 27 7.44 2.52 1.83
CA MET A 27 8.76 2.73 2.41
C MET A 27 8.66 3.39 3.80
N LEU A 28 9.70 3.18 4.62
CA LEU A 28 9.92 3.99 5.81
C LEU A 28 10.88 5.13 5.50
N ALA A 29 10.55 6.35 5.92
CA ALA A 29 11.40 7.51 5.73
C ALA A 29 11.21 8.55 6.84
N ALA A 30 12.26 9.34 7.10
CA ALA A 30 12.19 10.42 8.08
C ALA A 30 11.26 11.57 7.65
N ASN A 31 11.16 11.84 6.35
CA ASN A 31 10.36 12.90 5.76
C ASN A 31 10.05 12.60 4.29
N ARG A 32 9.20 13.43 3.66
CA ARG A 32 8.78 13.27 2.25
C ARG A 32 9.93 13.29 1.24
N ASN A 33 10.94 14.14 1.43
CA ASN A 33 12.07 14.22 0.50
C ASN A 33 12.87 12.92 0.52
N ASP A 34 13.07 12.34 1.71
CA ASP A 34 13.74 11.06 1.85
C ASP A 34 12.87 9.91 1.33
N ALA A 35 11.56 9.94 1.56
CA ALA A 35 10.62 8.96 1.00
C ALA A 35 10.70 8.92 -0.53
N TRP A 36 10.69 10.09 -1.19
CA TRP A 36 10.83 10.20 -2.64
C TRP A 36 12.15 9.61 -3.14
N ARG A 37 13.26 9.92 -2.46
CA ARG A 37 14.60 9.40 -2.83
C ARG A 37 14.70 7.90 -2.65
N ILE A 38 14.13 7.36 -1.57
CA ILE A 38 14.09 5.92 -1.30
C ILE A 38 13.24 5.21 -2.36
N ALA A 39 12.05 5.75 -2.67
CA ALA A 39 11.17 5.23 -3.72
C ALA A 39 11.92 5.12 -5.05
N LEU A 40 12.48 6.25 -5.51
CA LEU A 40 13.15 6.35 -6.79
C LEU A 40 14.34 5.38 -6.88
N ARG A 41 15.21 5.37 -5.87
CA ARG A 41 16.39 4.47 -5.85
C ARG A 41 16.01 3.00 -5.75
N GLY A 42 15.03 2.67 -4.91
CA GLY A 42 14.56 1.30 -4.73
C GLY A 42 13.92 0.74 -6.00
N VAL A 43 13.09 1.53 -6.68
CA VAL A 43 12.50 1.16 -7.98
C VAL A 43 13.59 0.97 -9.03
N CYS A 44 14.52 1.91 -9.17
CA CYS A 44 15.65 1.77 -10.10
C CYS A 44 16.44 0.47 -9.85
N ALA A 45 16.70 0.14 -8.59
CA ALA A 45 17.42 -1.07 -8.22
C ALA A 45 16.64 -2.35 -8.53
N VAL A 46 15.34 -2.40 -8.19
CA VAL A 46 14.48 -3.58 -8.41
C VAL A 46 14.28 -3.85 -9.90
N TYR A 47 14.07 -2.81 -10.69
CA TYR A 47 13.77 -2.95 -12.11
C TYR A 47 14.99 -2.82 -13.03
N ASN A 48 16.16 -2.53 -12.47
CA ASN A 48 17.39 -2.28 -13.22
C ASN A 48 17.21 -1.21 -14.31
N VAL A 49 16.62 -0.07 -13.92
CA VAL A 49 16.36 1.08 -14.80
C VAL A 49 17.00 2.35 -14.25
N SER A 50 17.24 3.32 -15.11
CA SER A 50 17.73 4.65 -14.73
C SER A 50 16.61 5.51 -14.14
N THR A 51 16.98 6.58 -13.43
CA THR A 51 16.00 7.44 -12.74
C THR A 51 15.13 8.28 -13.67
N ASP A 52 15.61 8.56 -14.89
CA ASP A 52 14.94 9.38 -15.90
C ASP A 52 13.70 8.71 -16.51
N VAL A 53 13.59 7.38 -16.41
CA VAL A 53 12.43 6.64 -16.93
C VAL A 53 11.41 6.31 -15.85
N VAL A 54 11.73 6.50 -14.56
CA VAL A 54 10.82 6.16 -13.46
C VAL A 54 9.71 7.20 -13.32
N SER A 55 8.46 6.74 -13.29
CA SER A 55 7.29 7.58 -13.05
C SER A 55 6.64 7.19 -11.72
N LEU A 56 6.75 8.09 -10.74
CA LEU A 56 6.21 7.94 -9.38
C LEU A 56 5.29 9.11 -9.07
N TYR A 57 4.17 8.87 -8.38
CA TYR A 57 3.24 9.92 -7.94
C TYR A 57 2.52 9.54 -6.65
N GLY A 58 1.68 10.45 -6.14
CA GLY A 58 0.80 10.16 -5.00
C GLY A 58 1.54 9.85 -3.70
N LEU A 59 2.53 10.66 -3.33
CA LEU A 59 3.28 10.50 -2.09
C LEU A 59 2.44 10.91 -0.88
N HIS A 60 2.04 9.92 -0.08
CA HIS A 60 1.26 10.12 1.14
C HIS A 60 1.92 9.43 2.33
N SER A 61 1.88 10.10 3.48
CA SER A 61 2.29 9.55 4.78
C SER A 61 1.22 8.63 5.36
N CYS A 62 1.59 7.79 6.33
CA CYS A 62 0.64 6.94 7.05
C CYS A 62 -0.55 7.73 7.61
N THR A 63 -0.28 8.88 8.26
CA THR A 63 -1.32 9.73 8.85
C THR A 63 -2.31 10.24 7.82
N GLU A 64 -1.83 10.64 6.64
CA GLU A 64 -2.71 11.08 5.54
C GLU A 64 -3.59 9.95 5.05
N LEU A 65 -3.00 8.77 4.77
CA LEU A 65 -3.73 7.61 4.28
C LEU A 65 -4.82 7.16 5.25
N VAL A 66 -4.50 7.12 6.55
CA VAL A 66 -5.47 6.79 7.61
C VAL A 66 -6.57 7.85 7.69
N GLY A 67 -6.24 9.12 7.48
CA GLY A 67 -7.20 10.21 7.49
C GLY A 67 -8.13 10.24 6.28
N PHE A 68 -7.70 9.72 5.12
CA PHE A 68 -8.52 9.64 3.91
C PHE A 68 -9.40 8.39 3.87
N GLY A 69 -8.95 7.29 4.50
CA GLY A 69 -9.56 5.98 4.32
C GLY A 69 -10.93 5.79 4.94
N ARG A 70 -11.61 4.72 4.50
CA ARG A 70 -12.98 4.36 4.87
C ARG A 70 -13.08 3.08 5.70
N SER A 71 -12.08 2.21 5.65
CA SER A 71 -12.06 0.96 6.43
C SER A 71 -12.26 1.24 7.93
N ARG A 72 -13.04 0.37 8.57
CA ARG A 72 -13.20 0.37 10.04
C ARG A 72 -11.90 0.00 10.74
N ASP A 73 -11.07 -0.81 10.10
CA ASP A 73 -9.73 -1.10 10.54
C ASP A 73 -8.77 -0.05 9.99
N GLU A 74 -8.33 0.86 10.85
CA GLU A 74 -7.48 2.00 10.48
C GLU A 74 -6.13 1.56 9.90
N ASP A 75 -5.61 0.41 10.34
CA ASP A 75 -4.34 -0.13 9.86
C ASP A 75 -4.45 -0.69 8.44
N LEU A 76 -5.67 -0.98 7.95
CA LEU A 76 -5.90 -1.37 6.57
C LEU A 76 -6.04 -0.18 5.63
N ARG A 77 -6.34 1.02 6.15
CA ARG A 77 -6.57 2.23 5.32
C ARG A 77 -5.38 2.59 4.44
N ILE A 78 -4.16 2.23 4.85
CA ILE A 78 -2.94 2.46 4.07
C ILE A 78 -2.94 1.68 2.73
N PHE A 79 -3.76 0.63 2.61
CA PHE A 79 -3.90 -0.20 1.41
C PHE A 79 -5.11 0.17 0.55
N GLU A 80 -5.85 1.22 0.87
CA GLU A 80 -7.02 1.63 0.09
C GLU A 80 -6.60 2.43 -1.15
N MET A 81 -7.18 2.07 -2.30
CA MET A 81 -6.85 2.65 -3.60
C MET A 81 -8.03 3.45 -4.19
N ALA A 82 -9.26 3.02 -3.94
CA ALA A 82 -10.47 3.70 -4.38
C ALA A 82 -11.64 3.46 -3.43
N TRP A 83 -12.61 4.37 -3.46
CA TRP A 83 -13.82 4.35 -2.64
C TRP A 83 -15.07 4.57 -3.49
N SER A 84 -16.20 4.03 -3.03
CA SER A 84 -17.54 4.39 -3.48
C SER A 84 -18.41 4.54 -2.24
N ASP A 85 -18.99 5.73 -2.05
CA ASP A 85 -19.74 6.08 -0.84
C ASP A 85 -18.92 5.80 0.44
N ASP A 86 -19.37 4.87 1.27
CA ASP A 86 -18.73 4.45 2.52
C ASP A 86 -17.89 3.17 2.38
N ASP A 87 -17.81 2.60 1.18
CA ASP A 87 -17.14 1.33 0.91
C ASP A 87 -15.81 1.50 0.16
N VAL A 88 -14.84 0.65 0.49
CA VAL A 88 -13.58 0.53 -0.25
C VAL A 88 -13.82 -0.36 -1.46
N THR A 89 -13.63 0.20 -2.67
CA THR A 89 -13.86 -0.52 -3.94
C THR A 89 -12.59 -1.07 -4.56
N GLU A 90 -11.43 -0.52 -4.21
CA GLU A 90 -10.15 -1.00 -4.69
C GLU A 90 -9.12 -1.02 -3.56
N TRP A 91 -8.37 -2.13 -3.49
CA TRP A 91 -7.30 -2.36 -2.53
C TRP A 91 -5.98 -2.56 -3.26
N VAL A 92 -4.87 -2.30 -2.58
CA VAL A 92 -3.54 -2.61 -3.09
C VAL A 92 -3.39 -4.11 -3.36
N SER A 93 -3.20 -4.46 -4.63
CA SER A 93 -3.07 -5.84 -5.12
C SER A 93 -1.62 -6.29 -5.31
N SER A 94 -0.71 -5.39 -5.70
CA SER A 94 0.71 -5.71 -5.95
C SER A 94 1.62 -4.66 -5.30
N PRO A 95 1.88 -4.79 -3.99
CA PRO A 95 2.77 -3.87 -3.29
C PRO A 95 4.25 -4.18 -3.55
N LEU A 96 5.06 -3.13 -3.65
CA LEU A 96 6.51 -3.18 -3.53
C LEU A 96 6.92 -2.63 -2.16
N PHE A 97 7.37 -3.51 -1.27
CA PHE A 97 7.83 -3.12 0.07
C PHE A 97 9.32 -2.79 0.05
N LEU A 98 9.66 -1.51 0.11
CA LEU A 98 11.01 -0.98 0.32
C LEU A 98 11.24 -0.68 1.81
N THR A 99 10.91 -1.67 2.66
CA THR A 99 11.02 -1.58 4.11
C THR A 99 11.32 -2.94 4.70
N GLY A 100 12.06 -2.96 5.82
CA GLY A 100 12.32 -4.16 6.61
C GLY A 100 11.28 -4.40 7.72
N ASP A 101 10.30 -3.51 7.89
CA ASP A 101 9.27 -3.69 8.92
C ASP A 101 8.29 -4.81 8.52
N PRO A 102 8.17 -5.89 9.32
CA PRO A 102 7.33 -7.03 8.97
C PRO A 102 5.84 -6.80 9.19
N THR A 103 5.45 -5.76 9.93
CA THR A 103 4.05 -5.52 10.30
C THR A 103 3.24 -5.07 9.10
N VAL A 104 3.77 -4.19 8.24
CA VAL A 104 3.06 -3.75 7.02
C VAL A 104 2.83 -4.93 6.06
N ILE A 105 3.80 -5.84 5.95
CA ILE A 105 3.67 -7.05 5.11
C ILE A 105 2.61 -7.98 5.70
N SER A 106 2.64 -8.18 7.02
CA SER A 106 1.68 -9.03 7.73
C SER A 106 0.24 -8.49 7.61
N ARG A 107 0.04 -7.16 7.73
CA ARG A 107 -1.26 -6.52 7.50
C ARG A 107 -1.75 -6.71 6.07
N TRP A 108 -0.87 -6.58 5.08
CA TRP A 108 -1.24 -6.82 3.68
C TRP A 108 -1.65 -8.28 3.45
N VAL A 109 -0.92 -9.24 4.02
CA VAL A 109 -1.27 -10.67 3.93
C VAL A 109 -2.63 -10.97 4.59
N GLU A 110 -2.90 -10.38 5.77
CA GLU A 110 -4.20 -10.48 6.42
C GLU A 110 -5.32 -9.92 5.54
N LEU A 111 -5.11 -8.75 4.91
CA LEU A 111 -6.05 -8.16 3.96
C LEU A 111 -6.32 -9.10 2.78
N GLN A 112 -5.28 -9.66 2.14
CA GLN A 112 -5.46 -10.58 1.02
C GLN A 112 -6.28 -11.82 1.41
N ALA A 113 -6.05 -12.37 2.61
CA ALA A 113 -6.83 -13.49 3.12
C ALA A 113 -8.30 -13.12 3.29
N THR A 114 -8.61 -11.95 3.85
CA THR A 114 -9.98 -11.45 4.00
C THR A 114 -10.66 -11.26 2.64
N LEU A 115 -10.00 -10.58 1.70
CA LEU A 115 -10.54 -10.35 0.35
C LEU A 115 -10.83 -11.66 -0.38
N GLN A 116 -9.97 -12.67 -0.23
CA GLN A 116 -10.17 -13.98 -0.82
C GLN A 116 -11.38 -14.73 -0.22
N ILE A 117 -11.57 -14.63 1.10
CA ILE A 117 -12.73 -15.21 1.79
C ILE A 117 -14.02 -14.56 1.29
N ASP A 118 -14.05 -13.23 1.20
CA ASP A 118 -15.22 -12.48 0.75
C ASP A 118 -15.57 -12.76 -0.71
N ALA A 119 -14.56 -12.83 -1.58
CA ALA A 119 -14.74 -13.20 -2.99
C ALA A 119 -15.32 -14.62 -3.15
N THR A 120 -14.84 -15.56 -2.33
CA THR A 120 -15.33 -16.95 -2.32
C THR A 120 -16.81 -17.01 -1.85
N ALA A 121 -17.15 -16.27 -0.80
CA ALA A 121 -18.51 -16.18 -0.29
C ALA A 121 -19.48 -15.53 -1.29
N ALA A 122 -19.05 -14.48 -2.00
CA ALA A 122 -19.84 -13.82 -3.04
C ALA A 122 -20.12 -14.77 -4.23
N THR A 123 -19.12 -15.55 -4.64
CA THR A 123 -19.26 -16.53 -5.72
C THR A 123 -20.28 -17.63 -5.36
N ALA A 124 -20.21 -18.15 -4.13
CA ALA A 124 -21.15 -19.16 -3.64
C ALA A 124 -22.61 -18.66 -3.60
N ARG A 125 -22.83 -17.39 -3.23
CA ARG A 125 -24.18 -16.77 -3.20
C ARG A 125 -24.79 -16.55 -4.58
N THR A 126 -23.95 -16.36 -5.61
CA THR A 126 -24.39 -16.10 -6.99
C THR A 126 -24.69 -17.40 -7.75
N SER A 127 -24.27 -18.56 -7.22
CA SER A 127 -24.44 -19.88 -7.84
C SER A 127 -25.67 -20.65 -7.32
N LEU A 128 -26.50 -20.01 -6.48
CA LEU A 128 -27.75 -20.52 -5.92
C LEU A 128 -28.93 -19.73 -6.49
#